data_AF-A0A2E6I8M5-F1
#
_entry.id   AF-A0A2E6I8M5-F1
#
_cell.length_a   1.000
_cell.length_b   1.000
_cell.length_c   1.000
_cell.angle_alpha   90.00
_cell.angle_beta   90.00
_cell.angle_gamma   90.00
#
_symmetry.space_group_name_H-M   'P 1'
#
loop_
_entity.id
_entity.type
_entity.pdbx_description
1 polymer ?
#
loop_
_entity_poly.entity_id
_entity_poly.type
_entity_poly.pdbx_seq_one_letter_code
_entity_poly.pdbx_strand_id
1 'polypeptide(L)'
;MSTLTKGKWQEITGLWERSSTTMKDQRTGKAEKMLYGKIRITEDIVLKAGDEVYVFPSRERRRTNGSASHYLKVKRPKDEELEASDES
;
A
#
# COMPACT_ATOMS: atom_id res chain seq x y z
N MET A 1 -16.71 -15.16 0.47
CA MET A 1 -15.89 -14.26 -0.36
C MET A 1 -16.41 -12.85 -0.19
N SER A 2 -15.57 -11.91 0.26
CA SER A 2 -15.95 -10.50 0.43
C SER A 2 -15.99 -9.81 -0.93
N THR A 3 -17.19 -9.43 -1.39
CA THR A 3 -17.37 -8.65 -2.62
C THR A 3 -16.90 -7.21 -2.37
N LEU A 4 -15.74 -6.86 -2.94
CA LEU A 4 -15.20 -5.50 -2.93
C LEU A 4 -16.18 -4.54 -3.61
N THR A 5 -16.59 -3.49 -2.90
CA THR A 5 -17.44 -2.43 -3.46
C THR A 5 -16.56 -1.46 -4.26
N LYS A 6 -16.91 -1.27 -5.55
CA LYS A 6 -16.17 -0.44 -6.52
C LYS A 6 -15.89 0.97 -5.99
N GLY A 7 -14.71 1.51 -6.28
CA GLY A 7 -14.28 2.85 -5.84
C GLY A 7 -13.93 3.00 -4.36
N LYS A 8 -14.00 1.94 -3.54
CA LYS A 8 -13.54 1.98 -2.15
C LYS A 8 -12.08 1.53 -2.02
N TRP A 9 -11.37 2.19 -1.11
CA TRP A 9 -10.02 1.81 -0.71
C TRP A 9 -10.04 0.47 0.03
N GLN A 10 -9.32 -0.52 -0.50
CA GLN A 10 -9.03 -1.76 0.20
C GLN A 10 -7.68 -1.64 0.89
N GLU A 11 -7.64 -1.85 2.20
CA GLU A 11 -6.38 -1.99 2.92
C GLU A 11 -5.79 -3.39 2.71
N ILE A 12 -4.55 -3.43 2.26
CA ILE A 12 -3.81 -4.64 1.91
C ILE A 12 -2.99 -5.11 3.12
N THR A 13 -2.18 -4.22 3.67
CA THR A 13 -1.34 -4.51 4.84
C THR A 13 -0.88 -3.23 5.51
N GLY A 14 -0.63 -3.33 6.82
CA GLY A 14 0.23 -2.37 7.51
C GLY A 14 1.67 -2.45 7.00
N LEU A 15 2.35 -1.31 7.02
CA LEU A 15 3.76 -1.17 6.74
C LEU A 15 4.47 -0.56 7.95
N TRP A 16 5.67 -1.02 8.21
CA TRP A 16 6.53 -0.56 9.28
C TRP A 16 7.81 0.01 8.68
N GLU A 17 8.38 1.00 9.35
CA GLU A 17 9.59 1.67 8.89
C GLU A 17 10.82 1.03 9.55
N ARG A 18 11.83 0.70 8.74
CA ARG A 18 13.14 0.25 9.20
C ARG A 18 14.22 0.94 8.40
N SER A 19 15.34 1.22 9.06
CA SER A 19 16.56 1.63 8.36
C SER A 19 17.11 0.44 7.58
N SER A 20 17.45 0.67 6.32
CA SER A 20 18.14 -0.29 5.48
C SER A 20 19.54 -0.55 6.05
N THR A 21 19.94 -1.81 6.05
CA THR A 21 21.30 -2.20 6.45
C THR A 21 22.29 -2.13 5.27
N THR A 22 21.79 -2.02 4.04
CA THR A 22 22.58 -2.12 2.81
C THR A 22 22.44 -0.91 1.91
N MET A 23 21.28 -0.25 1.89
CA MET A 23 21.03 0.91 1.04
C MET A 23 21.31 2.22 1.77
N LYS A 24 21.97 3.15 1.08
CA LYS A 24 22.27 4.49 1.59
C LYS A 24 21.69 5.53 0.66
N ASP A 25 21.04 6.52 1.27
CA ASP A 25 20.50 7.67 0.58
C ASP A 25 21.66 8.42 -0.08
N GLN A 26 21.59 8.58 -1.40
CA GLN A 26 22.70 9.14 -2.19
C GLN A 26 23.00 10.61 -1.87
N ARG A 27 22.05 11.34 -1.28
CA ARG A 27 22.20 12.76 -0.94
C ARG A 27 22.79 12.96 0.45
N THR A 28 22.41 12.12 1.41
CA THR A 28 22.74 12.28 2.83
C THR A 28 23.77 11.28 3.34
N GLY A 29 24.04 10.21 2.58
CA GLY A 29 24.94 9.11 2.97
C GLY A 29 24.43 8.26 4.14
N LYS A 30 23.21 8.54 4.63
CA LYS A 30 22.58 7.81 5.74
C LYS A 30 21.85 6.57 5.22
N ALA A 31 21.62 5.61 6.11
CA ALA A 31 20.78 4.45 5.80
C ALA A 31 19.41 4.89 5.26
N GLU A 32 19.01 4.37 4.11
CA GLU A 32 17.68 4.65 3.56
C GLU A 32 16.61 4.09 4.48
N LYS A 33 15.46 4.74 4.54
CA LYS A 33 14.33 4.22 5.29
C LYS A 33 13.42 3.43 4.36
N MET A 34 13.19 2.18 4.71
CA MET A 34 12.35 1.27 3.95
C MET A 34 11.07 0.97 4.70
N LEU A 35 9.96 0.88 3.96
CA LEU A 35 8.68 0.41 4.47
C LEU A 35 8.54 -1.07 4.16
N TYR A 36 8.40 -1.90 5.19
CA TYR A 36 8.18 -3.33 5.05
C TYR A 36 6.77 -3.69 5.54
N GLY A 37 6.10 -4.61 4.86
CA GLY A 37 4.81 -5.15 5.26
C GLY A 37 4.75 -6.65 4.98
N LYS A 38 3.82 -7.35 5.63
CA LYS A 38 3.58 -8.77 5.38
C LYS A 38 2.10 -8.97 5.08
N ILE A 39 1.80 -9.41 3.87
CA ILE A 39 0.46 -9.82 3.46
C ILE A 39 0.01 -10.97 4.37
N ARG A 40 -1.25 -10.93 4.83
CA ARG A 40 -1.82 -11.98 5.67
C ARG A 40 -1.91 -13.28 4.86
N ILE A 41 -1.47 -14.39 5.46
CA ILE A 41 -1.42 -15.72 4.81
C ILE A 41 -2.82 -16.20 4.39
N THR A 42 -3.87 -15.65 5.02
CA THR A 42 -5.26 -16.10 4.86
C THR A 42 -5.96 -15.54 3.63
N GLU A 43 -5.39 -14.54 2.95
CA GLU A 43 -6.04 -13.84 1.85
C GLU A 43 -5.07 -13.57 0.70
N ASP A 44 -5.43 -14.04 -0.49
CA ASP A 44 -4.71 -13.69 -1.73
C ASP A 44 -4.97 -12.23 -2.08
N ILE A 45 -3.89 -11.55 -2.49
CA ILE A 45 -3.97 -10.18 -2.96
C ILE A 45 -3.62 -10.16 -4.44
N VAL A 46 -4.65 -10.00 -5.27
CA VAL A 46 -4.51 -9.94 -6.73
C VAL A 46 -4.64 -8.49 -7.18
N LEU A 47 -3.54 -7.88 -7.61
CA LEU A 47 -3.57 -6.59 -8.31
C LEU A 47 -3.98 -6.82 -9.77
N LYS A 48 -4.79 -5.92 -10.32
CA LYS A 48 -5.27 -5.95 -11.71
C LYS A 48 -4.83 -4.69 -12.44
N ALA A 49 -4.81 -4.74 -13.77
CA ALA A 49 -4.57 -3.56 -14.59
C ALA A 49 -5.60 -2.46 -14.23
N GLY A 50 -5.14 -1.20 -14.19
CA GLY A 50 -5.96 -0.05 -13.79
C GLY A 50 -6.08 0.14 -12.27
N ASP A 51 -5.61 -0.80 -11.44
CA ASP A 51 -5.56 -0.58 -9.99
C ASP A 51 -4.57 0.53 -9.64
N GLU A 52 -5.00 1.41 -8.75
CA GLU A 52 -4.10 2.40 -8.17
C GLU A 52 -3.61 1.94 -6.80
N VAL A 53 -2.28 1.93 -6.60
CA VAL A 53 -1.63 1.48 -5.37
C VAL A 53 -1.07 2.68 -4.61
N TYR A 54 -1.45 2.82 -3.34
CA TYR A 54 -1.08 3.95 -2.51
C TYR A 54 -0.56 3.54 -1.14
N VAL A 55 0.38 4.32 -0.63
CA VAL A 55 0.89 4.22 0.72
C VAL A 55 0.41 5.41 1.53
N PHE A 56 -0.37 5.14 2.57
CA PHE A 56 -0.91 6.18 3.46
C PHE A 56 -0.23 6.14 4.82
N PRO A 57 0.15 7.28 5.42
CA PRO A 57 0.61 7.30 6.79
C PRO A 57 -0.50 6.83 7.74
N SER A 58 -0.14 6.05 8.75
CA SER A 58 -1.08 5.57 9.76
C SER A 58 -1.66 6.75 10.55
N ARG A 59 -2.99 6.82 10.66
CA ARG A 59 -3.72 7.87 11.41
C ARG A 59 -3.97 7.47 12.88
N GLU A 60 -3.38 6.37 13.33
CA GLU A 60 -3.58 5.82 14.66
C GLU A 60 -3.02 6.77 15.72
N ARG A 61 -3.90 7.34 16.55
CA ARG A 61 -3.54 8.36 17.56
C ARG A 61 -2.72 7.81 18.73
N ARG A 62 -2.84 6.52 19.03
CA ARG A 62 -2.11 5.83 20.11
C ARG A 62 -1.28 4.71 19.51
N ARG A 63 -0.15 5.06 18.89
CA ARG A 63 0.79 4.08 18.35
C ARG A 63 1.49 3.36 19.50
N THR A 64 1.46 2.03 19.50
CA THR A 64 2.26 1.20 20.40
C THR A 64 3.54 0.77 19.71
N ASN A 65 4.52 0.25 20.47
CA ASN A 65 5.70 -0.38 19.88
C ASN A 65 5.24 -1.55 19.01
N GLY A 66 5.42 -1.42 17.69
CA GLY A 66 4.93 -2.39 16.72
C GLY A 66 3.66 -1.98 15.97
N SER A 67 3.10 -0.78 16.18
CA SER A 67 2.07 -0.23 15.28
C SER A 67 2.65 0.03 13.89
N ALA A 68 1.84 -0.21 12.85
CA ALA A 68 2.21 0.15 11.48
C ALA A 68 2.37 1.67 11.36
N SER A 69 3.46 2.10 10.71
CA SER A 69 3.72 3.53 10.43
C SER A 69 2.91 4.01 9.22
N HIS A 70 2.66 3.10 8.27
CA HIS A 70 1.91 3.34 7.05
C HIS A 70 0.98 2.15 6.73
N TYR A 71 0.10 2.33 5.76
CA TYR A 71 -0.76 1.28 5.23
C TYR A 71 -0.72 1.29 3.70
N LEU A 72 -0.55 0.11 3.13
CA LEU A 72 -0.69 -0.11 1.70
C LEU A 72 -2.17 -0.30 1.39
N LYS A 73 -2.71 0.51 0.48
CA LYS A 73 -4.11 0.45 0.06
C LYS A 73 -4.20 0.45 -1.46
N VAL A 74 -5.23 -0.23 -1.96
CA VAL A 74 -5.54 -0.30 -3.39
C VAL A 74 -6.90 0.35 -3.61
N LYS A 75 -7.00 1.18 -4.64
CA LYS A 75 -8.26 1.69 -5.17
C LYS A 75 -8.50 1.05 -6.53
N ARG A 76 -9.64 0.38 -6.65
CA ARG A 76 -10.08 -0.19 -7.92
C ARG A 76 -10.68 0.92 -8.78
N PRO A 77 -10.39 0.93 -10.10
CA PRO A 77 -11.02 1.88 -11.01
C PRO A 77 -12.54 1.68 -10.98
N LYS A 78 -13.28 2.76 -11.22
CA LYS A 78 -14.71 2.65 -11.50
C LYS A 78 -14.88 2.13 -12.94
N ASP A 79 -15.98 1.43 -13.22
CA ASP A 79 -16.21 0.87 -14.56
C ASP A 79 -16.14 1.96 -15.66
N GLU A 80 -16.58 3.18 -15.36
CA GLU A 80 -16.53 4.35 -16.25
C GLU A 80 -15.09 4.79 -16.63
N GLU A 81 -14.07 4.45 -15.85
CA GLU A 81 -12.66 4.78 -16.16
C GLU A 81 -11.99 3.75 -17.06
N LEU A 82 -12.50 2.50 -17.10
CA LEU A 82 -11.91 1.43 -17.91
C LEU A 82 -12.32 1.57 -19.38
N GLU A 83 -13.58 1.91 -19.67
CA GLU A 83 -14.08 2.11 -21.05
C GLU A 83 -13.41 3.31 -21.74
N ALA A 84 -13.05 4.37 -21.01
CA ALA A 84 -12.36 5.53 -21.57
C ALA A 84 -10.90 5.26 -21.99
N SER A 85 -10.29 4.16 -21.52
CA SER A 85 -8.90 3.82 -21.80
C SER A 85 -8.70 2.80 -22.93
N ASP A 86 -9.76 2.10 -23.34
CA ASP A 86 -9.72 1.13 -24.46
C ASP A 86 -10.05 1.78 -25.82
N GLU A 87 -10.55 3.03 -25.82
CA GLU A 87 -10.83 3.81 -27.04
C GLU A 87 -9.76 4.87 -27.38
N SER A 88 -8.61 4.88 -26.69
CA SER A 88 -7.52 5.87 -26.91
C SER A 88 -6.26 5.30 -27.55
#